data_AF-A0A3M7B714-F1
#
_entry.id   AF-A0A3M7B714-F1
#
_cell.length_a   1.000
_cell.length_b   1.000
_cell.length_c   1.000
_cell.angle_alpha   90.00
_cell.angle_beta   90.00
_cell.angle_gamma   90.00
#
_symmetry.space_group_name_H-M   'P 1'
#
loop_
_entity.id
_entity.type
_entity.pdbx_description
1 polymer ?
#
loop_
_entity_poly.entity_id
_entity_poly.type
_entity_poly.pdbx_seq_one_letter_code
_entity_poly.pdbx_strand_id
1 'polypeptide(L)'
;MLIEPNPLELRGMLDTLRSWWMDQSPDKTHGYDMELLNQRFGASAMVLPHRPYALLTSEFRNTDHSAYLGTINAPAPMRNKWDPDAVLKEAKLVHFSDWPLPKPWVMWPHDAVTEIQPNCTKMGSDSYQYSCREREIWKDLYNDFRKRRKDHCRLLSATAPNWPSWKKTVGAE
;
A
#
# COMPACT_ATOMS: atom_id res chain seq x y z
N MET A 1 -8.64 10.00 0.02
CA MET A 1 -10.00 10.56 0.23
C MET A 1 -9.93 12.07 0.09
N LEU A 2 -10.99 12.71 -0.39
CA LEU A 2 -11.16 14.16 -0.36
C LEU A 2 -12.38 14.45 0.51
N ILE A 3 -12.22 15.30 1.52
CA ILE A 3 -13.30 15.66 2.47
C ILE A 3 -13.37 17.17 2.61
N GLU A 4 -14.59 17.68 2.77
CA GLU A 4 -14.82 19.07 3.16
C GLU A 4 -14.80 19.16 4.70
N PRO A 5 -13.95 20.02 5.29
CA PRO A 5 -13.93 20.19 6.74
C PRO A 5 -15.29 20.68 7.26
N ASN A 6 -15.88 19.93 8.21
CA ASN A 6 -17.16 20.28 8.81
C ASN A 6 -17.15 19.95 10.32
N PRO A 7 -17.37 20.93 11.22
CA PRO A 7 -17.35 20.70 12.66
C PRO A 7 -18.42 19.73 13.18
N LEU A 8 -19.60 19.68 12.54
CA LEU A 8 -20.67 18.75 12.91
C LEU A 8 -20.31 17.33 12.52
N GLU A 9 -19.75 17.13 11.33
CA GLU A 9 -19.22 15.83 10.89
C GLU A 9 -18.13 15.32 11.83
N LEU A 10 -17.18 16.18 12.19
CA LEU A 10 -16.12 15.84 13.14
C LEU A 10 -16.70 15.41 14.50
N ARG A 11 -17.70 16.13 15.02
CA ARG A 11 -18.34 15.77 16.28
C ARG A 11 -19.05 14.41 16.18
N GLY A 12 -19.81 14.18 15.11
CA GLY A 12 -20.48 12.91 14.88
C GLY A 12 -19.49 11.74 14.80
N MET A 13 -18.38 11.91 14.07
CA MET A 13 -17.30 10.91 13.99
C MET A 13 -16.67 10.61 15.35
N LEU A 14 -16.44 11.63 16.18
CA LEU A 14 -15.91 11.44 17.54
C LEU A 14 -16.89 10.69 18.45
N ASP A 15 -18.18 10.96 18.34
CA ASP A 15 -19.20 10.24 19.10
C ASP A 15 -19.32 8.78 18.66
N THR A 16 -19.20 8.50 17.34
CA THR A 16 -19.10 7.14 16.81
C THR A 16 -17.87 6.41 17.35
N LEU A 17 -16.68 7.03 17.31
CA LEU A 17 -15.46 6.43 17.87
C LEU A 17 -15.60 6.11 19.35
N ARG A 18 -16.21 7.00 20.13
CA ARG A 18 -16.48 6.74 21.55
C ARG A 18 -17.40 5.54 21.73
N SER A 19 -18.45 5.43 20.91
CA SER A 19 -19.35 4.28 20.98
C SER A 19 -18.63 2.96 20.70
N TRP A 20 -17.74 2.94 19.70
CA TRP A 20 -16.94 1.78 19.35
C TRP A 20 -15.98 1.37 20.47
N TRP A 21 -15.36 2.33 21.15
CA TRP A 21 -14.50 2.02 22.30
C TRP A 21 -15.24 1.47 23.51
N MET A 22 -16.52 1.82 23.66
CA MET A 22 -17.36 1.32 24.74
C MET A 22 -17.94 -0.06 24.43
N ASP A 23 -17.99 -0.44 23.16
CA ASP A 23 -18.40 -1.77 22.71
C ASP A 23 -17.23 -2.76 22.91
N GLN A 24 -17.42 -3.72 23.82
CA GLN A 24 -16.44 -4.76 24.14
C GLN A 24 -16.58 -5.98 23.22
N SER A 25 -17.40 -5.91 22.17
CA SER A 25 -17.57 -7.03 21.25
C SER A 25 -16.22 -7.35 20.55
N PRO A 26 -15.87 -8.64 20.40
CA PRO A 26 -14.54 -9.05 19.95
C PRO A 26 -14.26 -8.78 18.46
N ASP A 27 -15.17 -8.13 17.73
CA ASP A 27 -14.99 -7.91 16.30
C ASP A 27 -13.99 -6.78 16.06
N LYS A 28 -12.77 -7.16 15.71
CA LYS A 28 -11.56 -6.30 15.59
C LYS A 28 -11.62 -5.31 14.42
N THR A 29 -12.79 -4.93 13.96
CA THR A 29 -12.95 -4.03 12.80
C THR A 29 -12.97 -2.55 13.20
N HIS A 30 -13.09 -2.22 14.49
CA HIS A 30 -13.16 -0.84 14.99
C HIS A 30 -11.80 -0.16 15.27
N GLY A 31 -10.74 -0.59 14.58
CA GLY A 31 -9.35 -0.25 14.94
C GLY A 31 -8.69 0.87 14.13
N TYR A 32 -9.16 1.16 12.92
CA TYR A 32 -8.51 2.13 12.05
C TYR A 32 -9.45 3.27 11.64
N ASP A 33 -8.85 4.36 11.18
CA ASP A 33 -9.53 5.53 10.65
C ASP A 33 -10.40 5.19 9.42
N MET A 34 -9.95 4.24 8.62
CA MET A 34 -10.64 3.81 7.40
C MET A 34 -12.02 3.21 7.67
N GLU A 35 -12.21 2.42 8.73
CA GLU A 35 -13.52 1.84 9.02
C GLU A 35 -14.51 2.93 9.46
N LEU A 36 -14.07 3.93 10.22
CA LEU A 36 -14.91 5.05 10.63
C LEU A 36 -15.39 5.82 9.39
N LEU A 37 -14.47 6.11 8.47
CA LEU A 37 -14.77 6.82 7.24
C LEU A 37 -15.66 5.99 6.31
N ASN A 38 -15.46 4.67 6.23
CA ASN A 38 -16.30 3.77 5.44
C ASN A 38 -17.70 3.64 6.04
N GLN A 39 -17.84 3.58 7.36
CA GLN A 39 -19.16 3.59 8.02
C GLN A 39 -19.90 4.88 7.70
N ARG A 40 -19.23 6.03 7.80
CA ARG A 40 -19.85 7.34 7.58
C ARG A 40 -20.16 7.60 6.10
N PHE A 41 -19.23 7.33 5.20
CA PHE A 41 -19.30 7.77 3.81
C PHE A 41 -19.44 6.64 2.79
N GLY A 42 -19.37 5.36 3.18
CA GLY A 42 -19.36 4.24 2.24
C GLY A 42 -20.55 4.22 1.26
N ALA A 43 -21.72 4.69 1.69
CA ALA A 43 -22.92 4.77 0.85
C ALA A 43 -23.05 6.10 0.06
N SER A 44 -22.24 7.12 0.35
CA SER A 44 -22.40 8.47 -0.22
C SER A 44 -21.15 9.01 -0.90
N ALA A 45 -19.99 8.41 -0.67
CA ALA A 45 -18.74 8.81 -1.29
C ALA A 45 -18.73 8.50 -2.79
N MET A 46 -18.17 9.42 -3.57
CA MET A 46 -17.78 9.12 -4.95
C MET A 46 -16.53 8.25 -4.98
N VAL A 47 -16.49 7.29 -5.89
CA VAL A 47 -15.32 6.44 -6.11
C VAL A 47 -14.30 7.19 -6.97
N LEU A 48 -13.12 7.46 -6.42
CA LEU A 48 -12.00 7.96 -7.19
C LEU A 48 -11.40 6.84 -8.05
N PRO A 49 -10.96 7.12 -9.30
CA PRO A 49 -10.19 6.17 -10.09
C PRO A 49 -8.92 5.78 -9.32
N HIS A 50 -8.86 4.57 -8.79
CA HIS A 50 -7.80 4.16 -7.88
C HIS A 50 -6.44 3.98 -8.59
N ARG A 51 -6.45 3.62 -9.88
CA ARG A 51 -5.22 3.39 -10.65
C ARG A 51 -4.26 4.60 -10.65
N PRO A 52 -4.71 5.82 -11.02
CA PRO A 52 -3.85 7.01 -10.95
C PRO A 52 -3.65 7.55 -9.53
N TYR A 53 -4.58 7.33 -8.59
CA TYR A 53 -4.60 8.08 -7.31
C TYR A 53 -4.34 7.24 -6.06
N ALA A 54 -4.20 5.92 -6.16
CA ALA A 54 -4.06 5.02 -5.02
C ALA A 54 -3.18 3.80 -5.35
N LEU A 55 -2.11 3.98 -6.13
CA LEU A 55 -1.16 2.90 -6.39
C LEU A 55 -0.40 2.55 -5.11
N LEU A 56 -0.65 1.35 -4.58
CA LEU A 56 0.08 0.79 -3.45
C LEU A 56 1.40 0.20 -3.93
N THR A 57 2.49 0.45 -3.21
CA THR A 57 3.77 -0.20 -3.50
C THR A 57 3.73 -1.71 -3.34
N SER A 58 2.85 -2.22 -2.46
CA SER A 58 2.63 -3.66 -2.27
C SER A 58 2.01 -4.35 -3.47
N GLU A 59 1.37 -3.60 -4.37
CA GLU A 59 0.79 -4.17 -5.59
C GLU A 59 1.87 -4.86 -6.43
N PHE A 60 3.08 -4.28 -6.50
CA PHE A 60 4.22 -4.88 -7.20
C PHE A 60 4.74 -6.17 -6.55
N ARG A 61 4.40 -6.44 -5.28
CA ARG A 61 4.72 -7.71 -4.61
C ARG A 61 3.63 -8.76 -4.78
N ASN A 62 2.44 -8.33 -5.18
CA ASN A 62 1.32 -9.21 -5.36
C ASN A 62 1.48 -10.03 -6.65
N THR A 63 0.88 -11.21 -6.68
CA THR A 63 0.82 -12.07 -7.87
C THR A 63 -0.53 -12.01 -8.57
N ASP A 64 -1.59 -11.63 -7.84
CA ASP A 64 -2.92 -11.43 -8.38
C ASP A 64 -3.30 -9.96 -8.35
N HIS A 65 -3.20 -9.32 -9.52
CA HIS A 65 -3.50 -7.91 -9.70
C HIS A 65 -4.97 -7.62 -9.99
N SER A 66 -5.86 -8.63 -9.95
CA SER A 66 -7.25 -8.48 -10.39
C SER A 66 -8.03 -7.44 -9.59
N ALA A 67 -7.74 -7.29 -8.29
CA ALA A 67 -8.31 -6.23 -7.46
C ALA A 67 -7.89 -4.84 -7.94
N TYR A 68 -6.60 -4.63 -8.16
CA TYR A 68 -6.07 -3.37 -8.67
C TYR A 68 -6.49 -3.09 -10.12
N LEU A 69 -6.68 -4.11 -10.95
CA LEU A 69 -7.16 -3.94 -12.32
C LEU A 69 -8.68 -3.73 -12.39
N GLY A 70 -9.41 -3.95 -11.30
CA GLY A 70 -10.88 -3.90 -11.28
C GLY A 70 -11.50 -5.08 -12.04
N THR A 71 -10.80 -6.21 -12.12
CA THR A 71 -11.15 -7.37 -12.95
C THR A 71 -11.49 -8.63 -12.15
N ILE A 72 -11.63 -8.56 -10.82
CA ILE A 72 -12.00 -9.70 -9.96
C ILE A 72 -13.18 -10.50 -10.54
N ASN A 73 -14.24 -9.80 -10.96
CA ASN A 73 -15.44 -10.40 -11.54
C ASN A 73 -15.48 -10.38 -13.07
N ALA A 74 -14.38 -9.95 -13.73
CA ALA A 74 -14.31 -9.91 -15.18
C ALA A 74 -14.08 -11.32 -15.78
N PRO A 75 -14.43 -11.54 -17.07
CA PRO A 75 -14.10 -12.77 -17.78
C PRO A 75 -12.59 -13.06 -17.76
N ALA A 76 -12.22 -14.35 -17.73
CA ALA A 76 -10.83 -14.79 -17.61
C ALA A 76 -9.82 -14.10 -18.57
N PRO A 77 -10.15 -13.83 -19.86
CA PRO A 77 -9.22 -13.13 -20.76
C PRO A 77 -8.86 -11.70 -20.34
N MET A 78 -9.67 -11.07 -19.48
CA MET A 78 -9.45 -9.71 -19.00
C MET A 78 -8.77 -9.66 -17.63
N ARG A 79 -8.66 -10.79 -16.90
CA ARG A 79 -8.10 -10.81 -15.54
C ARG A 79 -6.60 -10.49 -15.49
N ASN A 80 -5.85 -10.82 -16.54
CA ASN A 80 -4.39 -10.95 -16.46
C ASN A 80 -3.59 -9.92 -17.30
N LYS A 81 -4.14 -8.73 -17.55
CA LYS A 81 -3.42 -7.65 -18.26
C LYS A 81 -2.65 -6.76 -17.28
N TRP A 82 -1.68 -7.35 -16.58
CA TRP A 82 -0.75 -6.60 -15.75
C TRP A 82 0.45 -6.14 -16.59
N ASP A 83 0.73 -4.84 -16.53
CA ASP A 83 1.94 -4.22 -17.09
C ASP A 83 2.46 -3.21 -16.05
N PRO A 84 3.56 -3.52 -15.36
CA PRO A 84 4.03 -2.71 -14.24
C PRO A 84 4.53 -1.33 -14.70
N ASP A 85 5.05 -1.22 -15.92
CA ASP A 85 5.53 0.05 -16.48
C ASP A 85 4.37 0.96 -16.87
N ALA A 86 3.32 0.40 -17.50
CA ALA A 86 2.11 1.15 -17.81
C ALA A 86 1.41 1.65 -16.54
N VAL A 87 1.35 0.82 -15.51
CA VAL A 87 0.79 1.18 -14.20
C VAL A 87 1.58 2.30 -13.54
N LEU A 88 2.92 2.20 -13.52
CA LEU A 88 3.76 3.26 -12.97
C LEU A 88 3.62 4.58 -13.73
N LYS A 89 3.50 4.53 -15.06
CA LYS A 89 3.30 5.70 -15.92
C LYS A 89 1.94 6.38 -15.71
N GLU A 90 0.90 5.59 -15.42
CA GLU A 90 -0.44 6.10 -15.13
C GLU A 90 -0.54 6.73 -13.73
N ALA A 91 0.25 6.24 -12.77
CA ALA A 91 0.22 6.67 -11.40
C ALA A 91 0.61 8.14 -11.21
N LYS A 92 -0.23 8.88 -10.49
CA LYS A 92 0.00 10.25 -10.04
C LYS A 92 0.29 10.33 -8.55
N LEU A 93 -0.17 9.34 -7.78
CA LEU A 93 0.09 9.20 -6.35
C LEU A 93 0.50 7.76 -6.03
N VAL A 94 1.60 7.63 -5.29
CA VAL A 94 2.10 6.35 -4.77
C VAL A 94 1.92 6.32 -3.25
N HIS A 95 1.30 5.25 -2.76
CA HIS A 95 1.10 5.00 -1.34
C HIS A 95 2.01 3.84 -0.87
N PHE A 96 2.97 4.17 -0.01
CA PHE A 96 3.90 3.20 0.59
C PHE A 96 3.22 2.37 1.69
N SER A 97 2.80 1.15 1.34
CA SER A 97 2.05 0.25 2.22
C SER A 97 2.56 -1.19 2.15
N ASP A 98 3.80 -1.39 2.59
CA ASP A 98 4.49 -2.68 2.50
C ASP A 98 4.66 -3.38 3.84
N TRP A 99 3.67 -3.33 4.72
CA TRP A 99 3.76 -4.03 6.01
C TRP A 99 4.28 -5.48 5.79
N PRO A 100 5.33 -5.92 6.51
CA PRO A 100 5.92 -5.30 7.70
C PRO A 100 7.09 -4.35 7.43
N LEU A 101 7.45 -4.06 6.19
CA LEU A 101 8.57 -3.18 5.87
C LEU A 101 8.39 -1.78 6.50
N PRO A 102 9.47 -1.17 7.04
CA PRO A 102 9.43 0.21 7.50
C PRO A 102 8.98 1.19 6.43
N LYS A 103 8.47 2.33 6.88
CA LYS A 103 8.12 3.47 6.02
C LYS A 103 9.34 3.96 5.23
N PRO A 104 9.17 4.57 4.04
CA PRO A 104 10.26 4.78 3.08
C PRO A 104 11.36 5.76 3.54
N TRP A 105 11.12 6.57 4.58
CA TRP A 105 12.16 7.41 5.19
C TRP A 105 13.08 6.63 6.15
N VAL A 106 12.81 5.36 6.43
CA VAL A 106 13.68 4.46 7.19
C VAL A 106 14.45 3.61 6.20
N MET A 107 15.76 3.42 6.42
CA MET A 107 16.53 2.47 5.64
C MET A 107 15.99 1.07 5.87
N TRP A 108 15.84 0.28 4.81
CA TRP A 108 15.37 -1.08 4.96
C TRP A 108 16.48 -2.00 5.51
N PRO A 109 16.16 -2.97 6.36
CA PRO A 109 17.11 -4.04 6.72
C PRO A 109 17.40 -4.91 5.49
N HIS A 110 18.62 -5.41 5.36
CA HIS A 110 18.97 -6.28 4.22
C HIS A 110 18.11 -7.55 4.18
N ASP A 111 17.94 -8.19 5.35
CA ASP A 111 17.12 -9.39 5.50
C ASP A 111 15.67 -9.15 5.09
N ALA A 112 15.12 -7.98 5.44
CA ALA A 112 13.75 -7.61 5.07
C ALA A 112 13.59 -7.54 3.56
N VAL A 113 14.53 -6.88 2.86
CA VAL A 113 14.50 -6.79 1.39
C VAL A 113 14.62 -8.15 0.75
N THR A 114 15.50 -9.01 1.25
CA THR A 114 15.67 -10.37 0.75
C THR A 114 14.39 -11.19 0.90
N GLU A 115 13.70 -11.04 2.03
CA GLU A 115 12.47 -11.77 2.37
C GLU A 115 11.26 -11.31 1.55
N ILE A 116 11.08 -10.00 1.35
CA ILE A 116 9.80 -9.46 0.86
C ILE A 116 9.82 -8.83 -0.53
N GLN A 117 11.00 -8.57 -1.11
CA GLN A 117 11.05 -7.92 -2.42
C GLN A 117 10.26 -8.72 -3.47
N PRO A 118 9.69 -8.07 -4.51
CA PRO A 118 9.01 -8.79 -5.58
C PRO A 118 9.85 -9.92 -6.18
N ASN A 119 9.21 -11.03 -6.50
CA ASN A 119 9.85 -12.14 -7.19
C ASN A 119 10.10 -11.78 -8.66
N CYS A 120 11.15 -12.37 -9.25
CA CYS A 120 11.30 -12.32 -10.70
C CYS A 120 10.39 -13.37 -11.33
N THR A 121 9.59 -12.98 -12.33
CA THR A 121 8.59 -13.82 -12.98
C THR A 121 9.14 -14.38 -14.29
N LYS A 122 8.77 -15.62 -14.66
CA LYS A 122 9.17 -16.20 -15.94
C LYS A 122 8.45 -15.48 -17.09
N MET A 123 9.17 -15.19 -18.17
CA MET A 123 8.62 -14.56 -19.38
C MET A 123 7.91 -15.59 -20.29
N GLY A 124 7.02 -16.40 -19.71
CA GLY A 124 6.31 -17.50 -20.38
C GLY A 124 6.51 -18.85 -19.71
N SER A 125 5.62 -19.82 -19.99
CA SER A 125 5.63 -21.17 -19.40
C SER A 125 6.95 -21.91 -19.64
N ASP A 126 7.49 -21.78 -20.86
CA ASP A 126 8.65 -22.54 -21.34
C ASP A 126 9.92 -21.70 -21.48
N SER A 127 9.91 -20.49 -20.94
CA SER A 127 11.05 -19.58 -20.98
C SER A 127 11.98 -19.80 -19.78
N TYR A 128 13.29 -19.82 -20.05
CA TYR A 128 14.34 -19.69 -19.02
C TYR A 128 14.66 -18.22 -18.71
N GLN A 129 14.02 -17.27 -19.41
CA GLN A 129 14.19 -15.84 -19.16
C GLN A 129 13.23 -15.39 -18.05
N TYR A 130 13.75 -14.61 -17.12
CA TYR A 130 13.01 -14.03 -16.01
C TYR A 130 13.00 -12.51 -16.13
N SER A 131 11.83 -11.91 -15.90
CA SER A 131 11.69 -10.48 -15.69
C SER A 131 11.77 -10.20 -14.19
N CYS A 132 12.57 -9.20 -13.80
CA CYS A 132 12.60 -8.69 -12.44
C CYS A 132 11.99 -7.29 -12.35
N ARG A 133 11.15 -6.90 -13.33
CA ARG A 133 10.74 -5.52 -13.52
C ARG A 133 9.98 -4.94 -12.32
N GLU A 134 9.10 -5.73 -11.72
CA GLU A 134 8.37 -5.38 -10.49
C GLU A 134 9.33 -5.06 -9.34
N ARG A 135 10.39 -5.87 -9.20
CA ARG A 135 11.42 -5.67 -8.17
C ARG A 135 12.20 -4.39 -8.41
N GLU A 136 12.59 -4.12 -9.65
CA GLU A 136 13.30 -2.90 -10.03
C GLU A 136 12.46 -1.66 -9.69
N ILE A 137 11.21 -1.62 -10.18
CA ILE A 137 10.28 -0.50 -9.93
C ILE A 137 10.06 -0.31 -8.43
N TRP A 138 9.78 -1.39 -7.70
CA TRP A 138 9.55 -1.32 -6.26
C TRP A 138 10.77 -0.75 -5.52
N LYS A 139 11.99 -1.19 -5.86
CA LYS A 139 13.21 -0.65 -5.25
C LYS A 139 13.44 0.82 -5.63
N ASP A 140 13.17 1.16 -6.89
CA ASP A 140 13.34 2.52 -7.40
C ASP A 140 12.38 3.50 -6.73
N LEU A 141 11.12 3.12 -6.45
CA LEU A 141 10.18 3.95 -5.70
C LEU A 141 10.71 4.32 -4.31
N TYR A 142 11.27 3.35 -3.57
CA TYR A 142 11.88 3.61 -2.26
C TYR A 142 13.15 4.47 -2.37
N ASN A 143 13.99 4.22 -3.36
CA ASN A 143 15.23 4.97 -3.56
C ASN A 143 14.96 6.41 -3.99
N ASP A 144 14.04 6.63 -4.92
CA ASP A 144 13.62 7.95 -5.40
C ASP A 144 12.99 8.76 -4.27
N PHE A 145 12.11 8.16 -3.45
CA PHE A 145 11.54 8.84 -2.28
C PHE A 145 12.64 9.33 -1.33
N ARG A 146 13.60 8.46 -0.96
CA ARG A 146 14.71 8.82 -0.05
C ARG A 146 15.59 9.91 -0.66
N LYS A 147 15.91 9.78 -1.95
CA LYS A 147 16.70 10.76 -2.70
C LYS A 147 16.00 12.13 -2.71
N ARG A 148 14.74 12.21 -3.11
CA ARG A 148 13.96 13.46 -3.14
C ARG A 148 13.81 14.06 -1.76
N ARG A 149 13.56 13.26 -0.73
CA ARG A 149 13.48 13.74 0.66
C ARG A 149 14.79 14.35 1.14
N LYS A 150 15.93 13.74 0.80
CA LYS A 150 17.25 14.32 1.08
C LYS A 150 17.48 15.60 0.28
N ASP A 151 17.20 15.58 -1.02
CA ASP A 151 17.56 16.65 -1.94
C ASP A 151 16.66 17.90 -1.74
N HIS A 152 15.36 17.70 -1.51
CA HIS A 152 14.39 18.79 -1.35
C HIS A 152 14.14 19.16 0.12
N CYS A 153 13.97 18.18 1.01
CA CYS A 153 13.63 18.46 2.41
C CYS A 153 14.87 18.55 3.32
N ARG A 154 16.07 18.21 2.83
CA ARG A 154 17.32 18.16 3.61
C ARG A 154 17.27 17.21 4.80
N LEU A 155 16.42 16.19 4.73
CA LEU A 155 16.26 15.21 5.79
C LEU A 155 16.83 13.85 5.33
N LEU A 156 17.78 13.32 6.10
CA LEU A 156 18.35 11.99 5.89
C LEU A 156 17.38 10.89 6.34
N SER A 157 17.55 9.69 5.78
CA SER A 157 16.81 8.51 6.21
C SER A 157 17.29 8.03 7.59
N ALA A 158 16.36 7.51 8.39
CA ALA A 158 16.69 6.83 9.64
C ALA A 158 17.42 5.51 9.36
N THR A 159 18.21 5.04 10.32
CA THR A 159 18.95 3.77 10.21
C THR A 159 18.01 2.58 10.12
N ALA A 160 18.50 1.49 9.51
CA ALA A 160 17.72 0.29 9.38
C ALA A 160 17.54 -0.40 10.74
N PRO A 161 16.32 -0.81 11.11
CA PRO A 161 16.11 -1.57 12.33
C PRO A 161 16.65 -3.00 12.20
N ASN A 162 16.80 -3.70 13.32
CA ASN A 162 16.98 -5.15 13.29
C ASN A 162 15.67 -5.81 12.83
N TRP A 163 15.72 -6.63 11.78
CA TRP A 163 14.51 -7.14 11.13
C TRP A 163 13.64 -8.05 12.02
N PRO A 164 14.19 -9.08 12.69
CA PRO A 164 13.41 -9.89 13.63
C PRO A 164 12.76 -9.06 14.75
N SER A 165 13.52 -8.16 15.39
CA SER A 165 12.98 -7.29 16.42
C SER A 165 11.89 -6.37 15.88
N TRP A 166 12.04 -5.87 14.65
CA TRP A 166 11.06 -5.00 14.01
C TRP A 166 9.75 -5.72 13.76
N LYS A 167 9.80 -6.96 13.24
CA LYS A 167 8.60 -7.78 13.03
C LYS A 167 7.79 -7.96 14.31
N LYS A 168 8.45 -8.22 15.45
CA LYS A 168 7.80 -8.25 16.77
C LYS A 168 7.08 -6.96 17.11
N THR A 169 7.75 -5.82 16.91
CA THR A 169 7.21 -4.50 17.24
C THR A 169 5.99 -4.15 16.39
N VAL A 170 5.93 -4.60 15.13
CA VAL A 170 4.81 -4.31 14.22
C VAL A 170 3.79 -5.45 14.11
N GLY A 171 3.89 -6.48 14.95
CA GLY A 171 2.94 -7.59 15.03
C GLY A 171 2.98 -8.54 13.82
N ALA A 172 4.16 -8.74 13.22
CA ALA A 172 4.36 -9.51 11.99
C ALA A 172 5.04 -10.87 12.18
N GLU A 173 5.00 -11.42 13.40
CA GLU A 173 5.45 -12.79 13.71
C GLU A 173 4.27 -13.76 13.78
#